data_AF-A0A7N0T558-F1
#
_entry.id   AF-A0A7N0T558-F1
#
_cell.length_a   1.000
_cell.length_b   1.000
_cell.length_c   1.000
_cell.angle_alpha   90.00
_cell.angle_beta   90.00
_cell.angle_gamma   90.00
#
_symmetry.space_group_name_H-M   'P 1'
#
loop_
_entity.id
_entity.type
_entity.pdbx_description
1 polymer ?
#
loop_
_entity_poly.entity_id
_entity_poly.type
_entity_poly.pdbx_seq_one_letter_code
_entity_poly.pdbx_strand_id
1 'polypeptide(L)' 'MEKLDVYESAVGDSNAKGSARIDSFPPSFQSIPRNPIVLDLAFSSIEFPSLEGRMKKDKKGLKGWLWGRG' A
#
# COMPACT_ATOMS: atom_id res chain seq x y z
N MET A 1 -23.46 12.14 -49.02
CA MET A 1 -23.07 10.71 -48.97
C MET A 1 -21.79 10.52 -49.79
N GLU A 2 -20.78 11.38 -49.59
CA GLU A 2 -19.74 11.64 -50.62
C GLU A 2 -18.30 11.60 -50.07
N LYS A 3 -18.04 10.80 -49.04
CA LYS A 3 -16.65 10.65 -48.54
C LYS A 3 -16.33 9.37 -47.79
N LEU A 4 -17.17 8.33 -47.89
CA LEU A 4 -16.86 7.01 -47.32
C LEU A 4 -16.04 6.12 -48.27
N ASP A 5 -15.91 6.47 -49.56
CA ASP A 5 -15.24 5.64 -50.56
C ASP A 5 -13.72 5.91 -50.65
N VAL A 6 -13.22 6.89 -49.89
CA VAL A 6 -11.79 7.24 -49.83
C VAL A 6 -11.19 6.61 -48.58
N TYR A 7 -10.85 5.32 -48.67
CA TYR A 7 -10.00 4.69 -47.66
C TYR A 7 -8.54 5.07 -47.92
N GLU A 8 -7.97 5.90 -47.05
CA GLU A 8 -6.53 6.16 -47.02
C GLU A 8 -5.91 5.27 -45.93
N SER A 9 -5.10 4.30 -46.36
CA SER A 9 -4.38 3.41 -45.46
C SER A 9 -3.41 4.22 -44.60
N ALA A 10 -3.59 4.22 -43.28
CA ALA A 10 -2.62 4.77 -42.33
C ALA A 10 -1.30 3.96 -42.28
N VAL A 11 -1.26 2.80 -42.96
CA VAL A 11 -0.04 2.07 -43.24
C VAL A 11 0.60 2.77 -44.44
N GLY A 12 1.51 3.70 -44.16
CA GLY A 12 2.22 4.50 -45.17
C GLY A 12 2.99 3.65 -46.18
N ASP A 13 3.54 4.32 -47.20
CA ASP A 13 4.25 3.78 -48.36
C ASP A 13 4.88 2.39 -48.17
N SER A 14 4.73 1.53 -49.17
CA SER A 14 5.35 0.20 -49.29
C SER A 14 6.89 0.18 -49.21
N ASN A 15 7.51 1.33 -48.91
CA ASN A 15 8.94 1.48 -48.64
C ASN A 15 9.26 1.62 -47.14
N ALA A 16 8.35 1.25 -46.24
CA ALA A 16 8.71 0.91 -44.86
C ALA A 16 9.49 -0.42 -44.83
N LYS A 17 10.74 -0.41 -45.33
CA LYS A 17 11.75 -1.49 -45.21
C LYS A 17 12.24 -1.65 -43.76
N GLY A 18 11.33 -1.61 -42.80
CA GLY A 18 11.60 -1.95 -41.42
C GLY A 18 10.43 -2.79 -40.93
N SER A 19 10.70 -4.02 -40.53
CA SER A 19 9.73 -4.84 -39.78
C SER A 19 9.14 -3.99 -38.65
N ALA A 20 7.81 -3.96 -38.52
CA ALA A 20 7.17 -3.37 -37.35
C ALA A 20 7.79 -3.99 -36.09
N ARG A 21 8.56 -3.20 -35.33
CA ARG A 21 9.20 -3.65 -34.10
C ARG A 21 8.14 -3.62 -33.02
N ILE A 22 7.40 -4.72 -32.91
CA ILE A 22 6.50 -4.94 -31.78
C ILE A 22 7.41 -5.27 -30.60
N ASP A 23 7.56 -4.33 -29.68
CA ASP A 23 8.26 -4.58 -28.43
C ASP A 23 7.56 -5.69 -27.65
N SER A 24 8.35 -6.61 -27.08
CA SER A 24 7.83 -7.73 -26.31
C SER A 24 7.23 -7.23 -24.99
N PHE A 25 5.98 -7.62 -24.71
CA PHE A 25 5.32 -7.39 -23.43
C PHE A 25 5.30 -8.67 -22.59
N PRO A 26 5.59 -8.60 -21.27
CA PRO A 26 5.99 -7.41 -20.53
C PRO A 26 7.42 -6.97 -20.90
N PRO A 27 7.73 -5.67 -20.81
CA PRO A 27 9.10 -5.20 -20.98
C PRO A 27 10.02 -5.95 -20.01
N SER A 28 11.24 -6.25 -20.46
CA SER A 28 12.27 -6.86 -19.62
C SER A 28 12.50 -6.01 -18.36
N PHE A 29 12.75 -6.67 -17.23
CA PHE A 29 13.08 -5.98 -15.98
C PHE A 29 14.29 -5.05 -16.18
N GLN A 30 14.12 -3.76 -15.91
CA GLN A 30 15.19 -2.77 -15.94
C GLN A 30 15.54 -2.35 -14.50
N SER A 31 16.74 -2.73 -14.05
CA SER A 31 17.29 -2.24 -12.78
C SER A 31 17.71 -0.78 -12.94
N ILE A 32 16.88 0.15 -12.45
CA ILE A 32 17.22 1.57 -12.44
C ILE A 32 17.77 1.90 -11.06
N PRO A 33 19.00 2.45 -10.93
CA PRO A 33 19.49 2.91 -9.65
C PRO A 33 18.58 4.04 -9.15
N ARG A 34 18.01 3.84 -7.97
CA ARG A 34 17.13 4.81 -7.30
C ARG A 34 17.64 5.02 -5.89
N ASN A 35 17.29 6.17 -5.31
CA ASN A 35 17.49 6.41 -3.90
C ASN A 35 16.75 5.31 -3.10
N PRO A 36 17.40 4.71 -2.08
CA PRO A 36 16.76 3.70 -1.28
C PRO A 36 15.56 4.28 -0.53
N ILE A 37 14.50 3.50 -0.42
CA ILE A 37 13.35 3.86 0.41
C ILE A 37 13.77 3.65 1.87
N VAL A 38 13.80 4.73 2.64
CA VAL A 38 14.04 4.70 4.09
C VAL A 38 12.70 4.87 4.79
N LEU A 39 12.34 3.90 5.63
CA LEU A 39 11.12 3.92 6.42
C LEU A 39 11.47 4.12 7.90
N ASP A 40 10.87 5.12 8.53
CA ASP A 40 11.01 5.34 9.97
C ASP A 40 10.06 4.41 10.75
N LEU A 41 10.59 3.26 11.17
CA LEU A 41 9.88 2.27 11.98
C LEU A 41 9.83 2.65 13.47
N ALA A 42 10.64 3.62 13.92
CA ALA A 42 10.67 4.01 15.33
C ALA A 42 9.33 4.63 15.74
N PHE A 43 8.69 5.36 14.83
CA PHE A 43 7.35 5.90 15.07
C PHE A 43 6.30 4.79 15.33
N SER A 44 6.35 3.68 14.59
CA SER A 44 5.44 2.56 14.77
C SER A 44 5.67 1.81 16.09
N SER A 45 6.83 1.97 16.71
CA SER A 45 7.20 1.34 17.98
C SER A 45 6.81 2.16 19.22
N ILE A 46 6.13 3.29 19.04
CA ILE A 46 5.63 4.10 20.15
C ILE A 46 4.41 3.40 20.75
N GLU A 47 4.65 2.66 21.84
CA GLU A 47 3.61 1.98 22.62
C GLU A 47 3.55 2.53 24.06
N PHE A 48 2.36 2.53 24.64
CA PHE A 48 2.19 2.90 26.04
C PHE A 48 2.70 1.79 26.97
N PRO A 49 3.31 2.14 28.12
CA PRO A 49 3.72 1.14 29.10
C PRO A 49 2.50 0.46 29.73
N SER A 50 2.67 -0.79 30.16
CA SER A 50 1.60 -1.53 30.86
C SER A 50 1.12 -0.77 32.10
N LEU A 51 -0.21 -0.67 32.23
CA LEU A 51 -0.88 0.00 33.34
C LEU A 51 -1.26 -0.98 34.47
N GLU A 52 -1.01 -2.27 34.33
CA GLU A 52 -1.48 -3.32 35.25
C GLU A 52 -1.00 -3.12 36.70
N GLY A 53 0.25 -2.68 36.89
CA GLY A 53 0.82 -2.38 38.20
C GLY A 53 0.42 -1.01 38.78
N ARG A 54 -0.20 -0.15 37.96
CA ARG A 54 -0.58 1.23 38.35
C ARG A 54 -2.07 1.37 38.67
N MET A 55 -2.88 0.37 38.32
CA MET A 55 -4.29 0.34 38.68
C MET A 55 -4.45 0.09 40.19
N LYS A 56 -5.18 0.99 40.87
CA LYS A 56 -5.61 0.75 42.25
C LYS A 56 -6.49 -0.49 42.24
N LYS A 57 -6.01 -1.59 42.82
CA LYS A 57 -6.85 -2.76 43.08
C LYS A 57 -7.87 -2.33 44.13
N ASP A 58 -9.11 -2.13 43.72
CA ASP A 58 -10.25 -2.04 44.63
C ASP A 58 -10.38 -3.40 45.33
N LYS A 59 -9.57 -3.59 46.37
CA LYS A 59 -9.78 -4.61 47.37
C LYS A 59 -11.00 -4.15 48.17
N LYS A 60 -12.20 -4.24 47.57
CA LYS A 60 -13.47 -4.25 48.31
C LYS A 60 -13.46 -5.52 49.15
N GLY A 61 -12.73 -5.44 50.26
CA GLY A 61 -12.66 -6.48 51.24
C GLY A 61 -14.06 -6.68 51.83
N LEU A 62 -14.43 -7.94 51.97
CA LEU A 62 -15.60 -8.45 52.71
C LEU A 62 -15.73 -7.91 54.15
N LYS A 63 -14.78 -7.06 54.61
CA LYS A 63 -14.77 -6.37 55.90
C LYS A 63 -15.90 -5.32 56.03
N GLY A 64 -16.42 -4.78 54.94
CA GLY A 64 -17.57 -3.86 54.97
C GLY A 64 -18.93 -4.56 55.19
N TRP A 65 -19.05 -5.83 54.81
CA TRP A 65 -20.29 -6.61 54.98
C TRP A 65 -20.54 -6.89 56.47
N LEU A 66 -19.51 -7.27 57.23
CA LEU A 66 -19.66 -7.70 58.62
C LEU A 66 -20.01 -6.58 59.61
N TRP A 67 -19.81 -5.30 59.27
CA TRP A 67 -20.16 -4.16 60.14
C TRP A 67 -21.59 -3.65 59.96
N GLY A 68 -22.34 -4.11 58.94
CA GLY A 68 -23.72 -3.69 58.67
C GLY A 68 -24.81 -4.66 59.16
N ARG A 69 -24.45 -5.66 59.97
CA ARG A 69 -25.35 -6.69 60.52
C ARG A 69 -25.35 -6.69 62.06
N GLY A 70 -25.34 -5.51 62.66
CA GLY A 70 -25.54 -5.27 64.08
C GLY A 70 -26.79 -4.43 64.30
#